data_AF-A0A370D8H8-F1
#
_entry.id   AF-A0A370D8H8-F1
#
_cell.length_a   1.000
_cell.length_b   1.000
_cell.length_c   1.000
_cell.angle_alpha   90.00
_cell.angle_beta   90.00
_cell.angle_gamma   90.00
#
_symmetry.space_group_name_H-M   'P 1'
#
loop_
_entity.id
_entity.type
_entity.pdbx_description
1 polymer ?
#
loop_
_entity_poly.entity_id
_entity_poly.type
_entity_poly.pdbx_seq_one_letter_code
_entity_poly.pdbx_strand_id
1 'polypeptide(L)'
;MPTRILINSEEVTNPFLKSILILGAIVITALVSSIVIFILLPIIGVVVTLSVGFIIIFLVASVLSVVALSVTVVLFAWLFGIAEFRFENIHKRNM
;
A
#
# COMPACT_ATOMS: atom_id res chain seq x y z
N MET A 1 -31.47 35.25 -6.47
CA MET A 1 -32.30 34.34 -5.64
C MET A 1 -31.91 34.55 -4.18
N PRO A 2 -32.80 35.02 -3.29
CA PRO A 2 -32.46 35.24 -1.89
C PRO A 2 -32.29 33.89 -1.17
N THR A 3 -31.10 33.63 -0.65
CA THR A 3 -30.80 32.45 0.18
C THR A 3 -31.45 32.63 1.56
N ARG A 4 -32.49 31.83 1.79
CA ARG A 4 -33.17 31.74 3.10
C ARG A 4 -32.49 30.64 3.92
N ILE A 5 -31.95 31.02 5.07
CA ILE A 5 -31.29 30.09 6.00
C ILE A 5 -32.35 29.78 7.07
N LEU A 6 -32.86 28.54 7.03
CA LEU A 6 -33.86 28.03 7.96
C LEU A 6 -33.18 27.14 9.01
N ILE A 7 -33.39 27.43 10.28
CA ILE A 7 -32.92 26.59 11.39
C ILE A 7 -34.15 26.21 12.21
N ASN A 8 -34.41 24.90 12.35
CA ASN A 8 -35.56 24.38 13.09
C ASN A 8 -36.93 24.93 12.61
N SER A 9 -37.14 24.99 11.30
CA SER A 9 -38.34 25.53 10.64
C SER A 9 -38.59 27.03 10.80
N GLU A 10 -37.75 27.75 11.54
CA GLU A 10 -37.78 29.22 11.62
C GLU A 10 -36.71 29.84 10.72
N GLU A 11 -37.09 30.90 10.01
CA GLU A 11 -36.15 31.64 9.19
C GLU A 11 -35.29 32.53 10.09
N VAL A 12 -33.97 32.43 9.95
CA VAL A 12 -33.04 33.30 10.67
C VAL A 12 -33.12 34.69 10.06
N THR A 13 -33.98 35.54 10.61
CA THR A 13 -34.23 36.90 10.11
C THR A 13 -33.11 37.87 10.46
N ASN A 14 -32.35 37.59 11.52
CA ASN A 14 -31.26 38.46 11.97
C ASN A 14 -30.03 38.35 11.03
N PRO A 15 -29.64 39.45 10.35
CA PRO A 15 -28.53 39.46 9.39
C PRO A 15 -27.17 39.16 10.04
N PHE A 16 -27.00 39.50 11.32
CA PHE A 16 -25.77 39.22 12.06
C PHE A 16 -25.59 37.72 12.30
N LEU A 17 -26.67 37.03 12.69
CA LEU A 17 -26.67 35.58 12.90
C LEU A 17 -26.41 34.81 11.59
N LYS A 18 -27.05 35.22 10.49
CA LYS A 18 -26.79 34.66 9.15
C LYS A 18 -25.30 34.75 8.78
N SER A 19 -24.67 35.89 9.05
CA SER A 19 -23.26 36.12 8.73
C SER A 19 -22.33 35.25 9.56
N ILE A 20 -22.60 35.10 10.87
CA ILE A 20 -21.82 34.23 11.75
C ILE A 20 -21.94 32.76 11.34
N LEU A 21 -23.14 32.30 10.97
CA LEU A 21 -23.34 30.94 10.49
C LEU A 21 -22.52 30.64 9.22
N ILE A 22 -22.51 31.57 8.27
CA ILE A 22 -21.73 31.43 7.04
C ILE A 22 -20.23 31.42 7.36
N LEU A 23 -19.76 32.34 8.19
CA LEU A 23 -18.36 32.38 8.64
C LEU A 23 -17.96 31.09 9.38
N GLY A 24 -18.82 30.60 10.27
CA GLY A 24 -18.61 29.34 10.98
C GLY A 24 -18.49 28.16 10.02
N ALA A 25 -19.38 28.08 9.01
CA ALA A 25 -19.31 27.04 7.99
C ALA A 25 -18.00 27.12 7.18
N ILE A 26 -17.55 28.32 6.81
CA ILE A 26 -16.27 28.52 6.10
C ILE A 26 -15.10 28.06 6.97
N VAL A 27 -15.06 28.48 8.24
CA VAL A 27 -13.98 28.12 9.18
C VAL A 27 -13.92 26.60 9.40
N ILE A 28 -15.06 25.96 9.64
CA ILE A 28 -15.13 24.51 9.81
C ILE A 28 -14.66 23.80 8.53
N THR A 29 -15.12 24.25 7.36
CA THR A 29 -14.71 23.67 6.08
C THR A 29 -13.21 23.81 5.86
N ALA A 30 -12.65 24.99 6.17
CA ALA A 30 -11.22 25.24 6.08
C ALA A 30 -10.41 24.35 7.03
N LEU A 31 -10.88 24.14 8.26
CA LEU A 31 -10.25 23.24 9.24
C LEU A 31 -10.28 21.77 8.78
N VAL A 32 -11.42 21.30 8.29
CA VAL A 32 -11.52 19.92 7.76
C VAL A 32 -10.62 19.76 6.55
N SER A 33 -10.64 20.72 5.62
CA SER A 33 -9.80 20.70 4.43
C SER A 33 -8.31 20.73 4.77
N SER A 34 -7.89 21.49 5.80
CA SER A 34 -6.49 21.55 6.20
C SER A 34 -6.02 20.21 6.75
N ILE A 35 -6.82 19.53 7.58
CA ILE A 35 -6.51 18.18 8.07
C ILE A 35 -6.36 17.21 6.89
N VAL A 36 -7.28 17.23 5.93
CA VAL A 36 -7.22 16.33 4.78
C VAL A 36 -5.95 16.58 3.95
N ILE A 37 -5.66 17.83 3.63
CA ILE A 37 -4.56 18.20 2.73
C ILE A 37 -3.19 18.02 3.41
N PHE A 38 -3.06 18.43 4.67
CA PHE A 38 -1.77 18.46 5.35
C PHE A 38 -1.46 17.19 6.15
N ILE A 39 -2.47 16.38 6.49
CA ILE A 39 -2.27 15.17 7.30
C ILE A 39 -2.58 13.92 6.47
N LEU A 40 -3.80 13.79 5.95
CA LEU A 40 -4.21 12.55 5.27
C LEU A 40 -3.48 12.34 3.94
N LEU A 41 -3.38 13.37 3.11
CA LEU A 41 -2.71 13.27 1.80
C LEU A 41 -1.24 12.83 1.93
N PRO A 42 -0.42 13.44 2.80
CA PRO A 42 0.97 13.00 2.99
C PRO A 42 1.09 11.56 3.51
N ILE A 43 0.24 11.16 4.46
CA ILE A 43 0.25 9.78 4.98
C ILE A 43 -0.03 8.79 3.85
N ILE A 44 -1.05 9.05 3.04
CA ILE A 44 -1.39 8.21 1.87
C ILE A 44 -0.21 8.17 0.89
N GLY A 45 0.40 9.33 0.60
CA GLY A 45 1.58 9.41 -0.27
C GLY A 45 2.76 8.57 0.24
N VAL A 46 3.06 8.61 1.53
CA VAL A 46 4.11 7.78 2.15
C VAL A 46 3.78 6.29 2.02
N VAL A 47 2.54 5.88 2.32
CA VAL A 47 2.13 4.48 2.21
C VAL A 47 2.24 3.97 0.77
N VAL A 48 1.81 4.77 -0.21
CA VAL A 48 1.87 4.41 -1.63
C VAL A 48 3.32 4.30 -2.10
N THR A 49 4.16 5.29 -1.78
CA THR A 49 5.58 5.27 -2.18
C THR A 49 6.34 4.10 -1.55
N LEU A 50 6.10 3.79 -0.28
CA LEU A 50 6.67 2.61 0.38
C LEU A 50 6.17 1.31 -0.26
N SER A 51 4.89 1.22 -0.63
CA SER A 51 4.33 0.05 -1.29
C SER A 51 4.97 -0.19 -2.66
N VAL A 52 5.14 0.87 -3.45
CA VAL A 52 5.82 0.79 -4.76
C VAL A 52 7.30 0.39 -4.57
N GLY A 53 7.99 0.98 -3.59
CA GLY A 53 9.35 0.62 -3.26
C GLY A 53 9.49 -0.86 -2.88
N PHE A 54 8.57 -1.37 -2.06
CA PHE A 54 8.54 -2.78 -1.69
C PHE A 54 8.36 -3.71 -2.89
N ILE A 55 7.46 -3.37 -3.83
CA ILE A 55 7.25 -4.16 -5.06
C ILE A 55 8.54 -4.22 -5.89
N ILE A 56 9.23 -3.08 -6.06
CA ILE A 56 10.49 -3.03 -6.83
C ILE A 56 11.57 -3.88 -6.16
N ILE A 57 11.74 -3.74 -4.84
CA ILE A 57 12.71 -4.55 -4.08
C ILE A 57 12.41 -6.04 -4.23
N PHE A 58 11.13 -6.42 -4.11
CA PHE A 58 10.70 -7.81 -4.25
C PHE A 58 11.03 -8.36 -5.65
N LEU A 59 10.75 -7.60 -6.71
CA LEU A 59 11.07 -8.00 -8.08
C LEU A 59 12.58 -8.18 -8.27
N VAL A 60 13.40 -7.22 -7.82
CA VAL A 60 14.86 -7.31 -7.91
C VAL A 60 15.38 -8.52 -7.13
N ALA A 61 14.91 -8.71 -5.90
CA ALA A 61 15.30 -9.84 -5.07
C ALA A 61 14.93 -11.19 -5.71
N SER A 62 13.76 -11.28 -6.36
CA SER A 62 13.33 -12.50 -7.05
C SER A 62 14.27 -12.89 -8.20
N VAL A 63 14.71 -11.91 -9.01
CA VAL A 63 15.65 -12.14 -10.10
C VAL A 63 17.01 -12.57 -9.54
N LEU A 64 17.52 -11.85 -8.53
CA LEU A 64 18.79 -12.19 -7.89
C LEU A 64 18.76 -13.57 -7.25
N SER A 65 17.62 -13.99 -6.69
CA SER A 65 17.45 -15.34 -6.13
C SER A 65 17.59 -16.43 -7.18
N VAL A 66 16.98 -16.26 -8.36
CA VAL A 66 17.13 -17.22 -9.47
C VAL A 66 18.59 -17.32 -9.93
N VAL A 67 19.26 -16.17 -10.07
CA VAL A 67 20.69 -16.15 -10.43
C VAL A 67 21.52 -16.85 -9.37
N ALA A 68 21.32 -16.53 -8.09
CA ALA A 68 22.04 -17.17 -6.99
C ALA A 68 21.82 -18.69 -6.98
N LEU A 69 20.57 -19.15 -7.12
CA LEU A 69 20.23 -20.57 -7.22
C LEU A 69 20.94 -21.25 -8.39
N SER A 70 20.94 -20.62 -9.57
CA SER A 70 21.62 -21.17 -10.75
C SER A 70 23.12 -21.34 -10.52
N VAL A 71 23.77 -20.35 -9.89
CA VAL A 71 25.19 -20.41 -9.54
C VAL A 71 25.44 -21.52 -8.51
N THR A 72 24.61 -21.63 -7.48
CA THR A 72 24.72 -22.69 -6.48
C THR A 72 24.62 -24.07 -7.12
N VAL A 73 23.65 -24.29 -8.01
CA VAL A 73 23.47 -25.57 -8.72
C VAL A 73 24.70 -25.90 -9.56
N VAL A 74 25.25 -24.94 -10.30
CA VAL A 74 26.46 -25.14 -11.11
C VAL A 74 27.66 -25.49 -10.23
N LEU A 75 27.87 -24.77 -9.14
CA LEU A 75 28.96 -25.05 -8.20
C LEU A 75 28.81 -26.43 -7.55
N PHE A 76 27.59 -26.84 -7.21
CA PHE A 76 27.31 -28.15 -6.65
C PHE A 76 27.59 -29.28 -7.66
N ALA A 77 27.13 -29.12 -8.91
CA ALA A 77 27.39 -30.06 -9.99
C ALA A 77 28.88 -30.17 -10.32
N TRP A 78 29.63 -29.07 -10.21
CA TRP A 78 31.08 -29.09 -10.35
C TRP A 78 31.77 -29.83 -9.19
N LEU A 79 31.34 -29.58 -7.95
CA LEU A 79 31.99 -30.12 -6.75
C LEU A 79 31.71 -31.62 -6.53
N PHE A 80 30.49 -32.07 -6.78
CA PHE A 80 30.06 -33.45 -6.52
C PHE A 80 29.88 -34.29 -7.79
N GLY A 81 30.15 -33.72 -8.97
CA GLY A 81 29.82 -34.33 -10.26
C GLY A 81 28.32 -34.27 -10.56
N ILE A 82 27.92 -34.80 -11.72
CA ILE A 82 26.50 -34.98 -12.04
C ILE A 82 25.93 -35.93 -10.99
N ALA A 83 25.15 -35.41 -10.04
CA ALA A 83 24.44 -36.23 -9.07
C ALA A 83 23.36 -37.04 -9.81
N GLU A 84 23.76 -38.13 -10.45
CA GLU A 84 22.84 -39.15 -10.94
C GLU A 84 22.21 -39.82 -9.72
N PHE A 85 21.00 -39.42 -9.37
CA PHE A 85 20.16 -40.16 -8.44
C PHE A 85 19.79 -41.51 -9.08
N ARG A 86 20.71 -42.48 -8.99
CA ARG A 86 20.50 -43.85 -9.45
C ARG A 86 19.69 -44.59 -8.39
N PHE A 87 18.37 -44.64 -8.59
CA PHE A 87 17.49 -45.49 -7.78
C PHE A 87 17.66 -46.94 -8.21
N GLU A 88 18.61 -47.64 -7.59
CA GLU A 88 18.79 -49.08 -7.80
C GLU A 88 17.78 -49.85 -6.95
N ASN A 89 16.75 -50.40 -7.59
CA ASN A 89 15.80 -51.29 -6.94
C ASN A 89 16.51 -52.60 -6.61
N ILE A 90 16.88 -52.77 -5.34
CA ILE A 90 17.42 -54.03 -4.82
C ILE A 90 16.27 -55.05 -4.81
N HIS A 91 16.08 -55.76 -5.92
CA HIS A 91 15.14 -56.88 -5.98
C HIS A 91 15.73 -58.05 -5.20
N LYS A 92 15.34 -58.19 -3.93
CA LYS A 92 15.71 -59.29 -3.06
C LYS A 92 15.11 -60.58 -3.63
N ARG A 93 15.90 -61.33 -4.41
CA ARG A 93 15.53 -62.66 -4.91
C ARG A 93 15.53 -63.62 -3.72
N ASN A 94 14.34 -63.95 -3.22
CA ASN A 94 14.16 -64.95 -2.17
C ASN A 94 14.69 -66.31 -2.69
N MET A 95 15.62 -66.89 -1.92
CA MET A 95 15.91 -68.32 -1.92
C MET A 95 15.08 -68.98 -0.82
#